data_AF-A0A6L9QJA2-F1
#
_entry.id   AF-A0A6L9QJA2-F1
#
_cell.length_a   1.000
_cell.length_b   1.000
_cell.length_c   1.000
_cell.angle_alpha   90.00
_cell.angle_beta   90.00
_cell.angle_gamma   90.00
#
_symmetry.space_group_name_H-M   'P 1'
#
loop_
_entity.id
_entity.type
_entity.pdbx_description
1 polymer ?
#
loop_
_entity_poly.entity_id
_entity_poly.type
_entity_poly.pdbx_seq_one_letter_code
_entity_poly.pdbx_strand_id
1 'polypeptide(L)'
;MNPALLFAEVQISTSRRIAMAVLLLALVVMFLLGICAYQGRWRSWHGNPFFKWPYSPLACTWGAGSVLLLVTVTGLSAIVPGIPAMLVFVLVIPAVLGLAVAVVYVHPPRWMLPDWVRWREGDEAVTERPACFEVHRHSRVNKIMRVVTNDDRVDL
;
A
#
# COMPACT_ATOMS: atom_id res chain seq x y z
N MET A 1 -22.33 -8.30 39.64
CA MET A 1 -21.70 -7.90 38.35
C MET A 1 -21.56 -6.38 38.36
N ASN A 2 -20.35 -5.84 38.29
CA ASN A 2 -20.11 -4.41 38.50
C ASN A 2 -20.44 -3.62 37.22
N PRO A 3 -21.42 -2.68 37.22
CA PRO A 3 -21.78 -1.91 36.03
C PRO A 3 -20.62 -1.05 35.50
N ALA A 4 -19.62 -0.73 36.33
CA ALA A 4 -18.43 0.01 35.92
C ALA A 4 -17.57 -0.75 34.88
N LEU A 5 -17.61 -2.08 34.85
CA LEU A 5 -16.91 -2.89 33.84
C LEU A 5 -17.66 -2.89 32.49
N LEU A 6 -19.00 -2.79 32.52
CA LEU A 6 -19.85 -2.69 31.34
C LEU A 6 -19.68 -1.36 30.59
N PHE A 7 -19.37 -0.27 31.31
CA PHE A 7 -19.07 1.03 30.71
C PHE A 7 -17.62 1.17 30.22
N ALA A 8 -16.70 0.37 30.76
CA ALA A 8 -15.30 0.37 30.32
C ALA A 8 -15.11 -0.32 28.95
N GLU A 9 -15.98 -1.26 28.58
CA GLU A 9 -15.87 -2.04 27.34
C GLU A 9 -16.33 -1.29 26.08
N VAL A 10 -17.09 -0.19 26.17
CA VAL A 10 -17.66 0.47 24.98
C VAL A 10 -17.61 1.99 25.05
N GLN A 11 -16.44 2.56 25.36
CA GLN A 11 -16.22 4.00 25.15
C GLN A 11 -14.90 4.28 24.42
N ILE A 12 -14.78 3.76 23.19
CA ILE A 12 -13.92 4.41 22.20
C ILE A 12 -14.51 5.82 22.00
N SER A 13 -13.81 6.84 22.51
CA SER A 13 -14.21 8.24 22.34
C SER A 13 -14.45 8.54 20.85
N THR A 14 -15.42 9.40 20.53
CA THR A 14 -15.74 9.79 19.15
C THR A 14 -14.49 10.21 18.36
N SER A 15 -13.54 10.87 19.03
CA SER A 15 -12.22 11.23 18.49
C SER A 15 -11.39 10.03 18.03
N ARG A 16 -11.37 8.93 18.80
CA ARG A 16 -10.66 7.70 18.41
C ARG A 16 -11.33 7.03 17.20
N ARG A 17 -12.66 7.02 17.12
CA ARG A 17 -13.38 6.46 15.95
C ARG A 17 -13.07 7.24 14.68
N ILE A 18 -13.08 8.58 14.76
CA ILE A 18 -12.72 9.44 13.63
C ILE A 18 -11.27 9.20 13.22
N ALA A 19 -10.34 9.16 14.19
CA ALA A 19 -8.93 8.88 13.91
C ALA A 19 -8.73 7.53 13.23
N MET A 20 -9.42 6.47 13.69
CA MET A 20 -9.39 5.15 13.05
C MET A 20 -9.95 5.19 11.63
N ALA A 21 -11.08 5.87 11.40
CA ALA A 21 -11.67 5.99 10.08
C ALA A 21 -10.75 6.71 9.09
N VAL A 22 -10.11 7.81 9.54
CA VAL A 22 -9.14 8.56 8.73
C VAL A 22 -7.91 7.71 8.43
N LEU A 23 -7.38 6.98 9.43
CA LEU A 23 -6.25 6.07 9.24
C LEU A 23 -6.58 4.98 8.22
N LEU A 24 -7.73 4.32 8.34
CA LEU A 24 -8.16 3.27 7.41
C LEU A 24 -8.32 3.81 5.99
N LEU A 25 -8.94 4.98 5.84
CA LEU A 25 -9.06 5.63 4.54
C LEU A 25 -7.68 5.94 3.94
N ALA A 26 -6.75 6.47 4.74
CA ALA A 26 -5.39 6.74 4.30
C ALA A 26 -4.66 5.46 3.85
N LEU A 27 -4.81 4.36 4.59
CA LEU A 27 -4.23 3.06 4.22
C LEU A 27 -4.80 2.54 2.89
N VAL A 28 -6.12 2.62 2.70
CA VAL A 28 -6.76 2.24 1.43
C VAL A 28 -6.21 3.07 0.26
N VAL A 29 -6.10 4.39 0.45
CA VAL A 29 -5.55 5.29 -0.58
C VAL A 29 -4.09 4.94 -0.89
N MET A 30 -3.25 4.69 0.13
CA MET A 30 -1.86 4.27 -0.06
C MET A 30 -1.76 2.95 -0.83
N PHE A 31 -2.59 1.97 -0.48
CA PHE A 31 -2.65 0.68 -1.17
C PHE A 31 -3.01 0.84 -2.65
N LEU A 32 -4.06 1.60 -2.95
CA LEU A 32 -4.50 1.83 -4.32
C LEU A 32 -3.50 2.65 -5.15
N LEU A 33 -2.88 3.67 -4.56
CA LEU A 33 -1.86 4.47 -5.22
C LEU A 33 -0.64 3.63 -5.59
N GLY A 34 -0.19 2.77 -4.69
CA GLY A 34 0.96 1.94 -4.99
C GLY A 34 0.67 0.75 -5.92
N ILE A 35 -0.59 0.26 -6.00
CA ILE A 35 -1.03 -0.57 -7.14
C ILE A 35 -0.94 0.23 -8.46
N CYS A 36 -1.39 1.48 -8.46
CA CYS A 36 -1.25 2.36 -9.63
C CYS A 36 0.22 2.60 -9.99
N ALA A 37 1.12 2.68 -8.99
CA ALA A 37 2.55 2.75 -9.21
C ALA A 37 3.07 1.46 -9.85
N TYR A 38 2.74 0.30 -9.30
CA TYR A 38 3.15 -1.00 -9.83
C TYR A 38 2.74 -1.18 -11.31
N GLN A 39 1.51 -0.81 -11.65
CA GLN A 39 0.97 -0.90 -13.02
C GLN A 39 1.53 0.17 -13.99
N GLY A 40 2.35 1.11 -13.53
CA GLY A 40 2.86 2.21 -14.37
C GLY A 40 1.80 3.29 -14.67
N ARG A 41 0.68 3.31 -13.94
CA ARG A 41 -0.32 4.39 -13.96
C ARG A 41 0.18 5.62 -13.20
N TRP A 42 1.01 5.43 -12.20
CA TRP A 42 1.74 6.50 -11.52
C TRP A 42 3.23 6.25 -11.73
N ARG A 43 3.87 7.08 -12.56
CA ARG A 43 5.29 6.96 -12.93
C ARG A 43 6.13 8.09 -12.36
N SER A 44 5.51 9.23 -12.07
CA SER A 44 6.16 10.44 -11.55
C SER A 44 6.79 10.27 -10.17
N TRP A 45 6.47 9.21 -9.42
CA TRP A 45 7.21 8.93 -8.18
C TRP A 45 8.65 8.49 -8.44
N HIS A 46 8.91 7.82 -9.58
CA HIS A 46 10.21 7.24 -9.83
C HIS A 46 11.26 8.34 -10.04
N GLY A 47 12.31 8.32 -9.23
CA GLY A 47 13.35 9.36 -9.19
C GLY A 47 12.88 10.72 -8.66
N ASN A 48 11.72 10.80 -8.02
CA ASN A 48 11.20 12.04 -7.46
C ASN A 48 11.82 12.33 -6.08
N PRO A 49 12.39 13.54 -5.85
CA PRO A 49 13.02 13.87 -4.57
C PRO A 49 12.03 13.98 -3.40
N PHE A 50 10.72 14.09 -3.66
CA PHE A 50 9.69 14.07 -2.64
C PHE A 50 9.74 12.78 -1.79
N PHE A 51 10.14 11.66 -2.40
CA PHE A 51 10.24 10.38 -1.71
C PHE A 51 11.68 10.15 -1.24
N LYS A 52 11.85 10.04 0.09
CA LYS A 52 13.16 9.74 0.70
C LYS A 52 13.74 8.40 0.22
N TRP A 53 12.87 7.43 -0.09
CA TRP A 53 13.27 6.10 -0.54
C TRP A 53 12.75 5.87 -1.95
N PRO A 54 13.58 5.39 -2.90
CA PRO A 54 13.21 5.26 -4.30
C PRO A 54 11.89 4.53 -4.47
N TYR A 55 11.72 3.38 -3.83
CA TYR A 55 10.57 2.48 -3.99
C TYR A 55 9.49 2.66 -2.91
N SER A 56 9.45 3.80 -2.21
CA SER A 56 8.49 4.00 -1.12
C SER A 56 7.03 3.75 -1.51
N PRO A 57 6.53 4.12 -2.71
CA PRO A 57 5.13 3.83 -3.05
C PRO A 57 4.83 2.33 -3.11
N LEU A 58 5.79 1.52 -3.57
CA LEU A 58 5.66 0.07 -3.62
C LEU A 58 5.72 -0.52 -2.20
N ALA A 59 6.67 -0.07 -1.37
CA ALA A 59 6.75 -0.45 0.04
C ALA A 59 5.47 -0.13 0.80
N CYS A 60 4.93 1.08 0.62
CA CYS A 60 3.69 1.52 1.24
C CYS A 60 2.48 0.67 0.82
N THR A 61 2.47 0.11 -0.39
CA THR A 61 1.42 -0.81 -0.83
C THR A 61 1.41 -2.06 0.04
N TRP A 62 2.55 -2.70 0.18
CA TRP A 62 2.69 -3.92 0.95
C TRP A 62 2.41 -3.68 2.44
N GLY A 63 2.91 -2.58 2.99
CA GLY A 63 2.62 -2.17 4.36
C GLY A 63 1.13 -1.92 4.58
N ALA A 64 0.50 -1.11 3.73
CA ALA A 64 -0.91 -0.77 3.86
C ALA A 64 -1.82 -1.98 3.67
N GLY A 65 -1.57 -2.80 2.64
CA GLY A 65 -2.33 -4.03 2.40
C GLY A 65 -2.25 -5.01 3.57
N SER A 66 -1.08 -5.12 4.20
CA SER A 66 -0.88 -5.97 5.38
C SER A 66 -1.64 -5.48 6.60
N VAL A 67 -1.60 -4.18 6.88
CA VAL A 67 -2.35 -3.59 7.99
C VAL A 67 -3.86 -3.72 7.75
N LEU A 68 -4.33 -3.46 6.53
CA LEU A 68 -5.74 -3.65 6.17
C LEU A 68 -6.18 -5.11 6.35
N LEU A 69 -5.32 -6.07 6.02
CA LEU A 69 -5.60 -7.49 6.23
C LEU A 69 -5.69 -7.83 7.73
N LEU A 70 -4.77 -7.34 8.56
CA LEU A 70 -4.84 -7.53 10.02
C LEU A 70 -6.11 -6.91 10.62
N VAL A 71 -6.48 -5.69 10.19
CA VAL A 71 -7.73 -5.04 10.62
C VAL A 71 -8.94 -5.88 10.19
N THR A 72 -8.92 -6.43 8.98
CA THR A 72 -10.00 -7.29 8.48
C THR A 72 -10.12 -8.56 9.31
N VAL A 73 -9.01 -9.23 9.63
CA VAL A 73 -9.01 -10.45 10.46
C VAL A 73 -9.52 -10.20 11.87
N THR A 74 -9.02 -9.13 12.50
CA THR A 74 -9.43 -8.75 13.85
C THR A 74 -10.90 -8.33 13.89
N GLY A 75 -11.35 -7.58 12.88
CA GLY A 75 -12.75 -7.20 12.70
C GLY A 75 -13.67 -8.41 12.49
N LEU A 76 -13.30 -9.34 11.60
CA LEU A 76 -14.06 -10.57 11.36
C LEU A 76 -14.18 -11.44 12.62
N SER A 77 -13.08 -11.60 13.34
CA SER A 77 -13.03 -12.39 14.59
C SER A 77 -13.93 -11.82 15.69
N ALA A 78 -14.19 -10.50 15.67
CA ALA A 78 -15.09 -9.85 16.62
C ALA A 78 -16.57 -9.99 16.24
N ILE A 79 -16.89 -10.18 14.95
CA ILE A 79 -18.27 -10.19 14.44
C ILE A 79 -18.80 -11.63 14.27
N VAL A 80 -17.92 -12.58 13.96
CA VAL A 80 -18.31 -13.97 13.67
C VAL A 80 -17.76 -14.90 14.77
N PRO A 81 -18.59 -15.29 15.75
CA PRO A 81 -18.16 -16.22 16.79
C PRO A 81 -17.86 -17.59 16.19
N GLY A 82 -16.75 -18.19 16.60
CA GLY A 82 -16.34 -19.53 16.14
C GLY A 82 -15.63 -19.56 14.80
N ILE A 83 -15.07 -18.43 14.32
CA ILE A 83 -14.16 -18.47 13.16
C ILE A 83 -13.07 -19.51 13.42
N PRO A 84 -12.87 -20.47 12.48
CA PRO A 84 -11.81 -21.45 12.61
C PRO A 84 -10.46 -20.76 12.75
N ALA A 85 -9.67 -21.12 13.76
CA ALA A 85 -8.33 -20.57 13.96
C ALA A 85 -7.46 -20.67 12.70
N MET A 86 -7.67 -21.73 11.91
CA MET A 86 -7.03 -21.90 10.60
C MET A 86 -7.27 -20.72 9.66
N LEU A 87 -8.49 -20.15 9.63
CA LEU A 87 -8.84 -19.02 8.78
C LEU A 87 -8.17 -17.72 9.25
N VAL A 88 -8.00 -17.56 10.57
CA VAL A 88 -7.19 -16.48 11.15
C VAL A 88 -5.72 -16.63 10.74
N PHE A 89 -5.14 -17.84 10.88
CA PHE A 89 -3.76 -18.09 10.49
C PHE A 89 -3.51 -17.86 8.99
N VAL A 90 -4.43 -18.31 8.13
CA VAL A 90 -4.36 -18.13 6.67
C VAL A 90 -4.30 -16.66 6.28
N LEU A 91 -4.87 -15.76 7.08
CA LEU A 91 -4.88 -14.32 6.79
C LEU A 91 -3.79 -13.54 7.54
N VAL A 92 -3.39 -13.99 8.73
CA VAL A 92 -2.30 -13.34 9.50
C VAL A 92 -0.93 -13.60 8.87
N ILE A 93 -0.66 -14.82 8.41
CA ILE A 93 0.61 -15.17 7.78
C ILE A 93 0.93 -14.25 6.58
N PRO A 94 0.05 -14.09 5.58
CA PRO A 94 0.32 -13.18 4.46
C PRO A 94 0.43 -11.72 4.89
N ALA A 95 -0.25 -11.29 5.96
CA ALA A 95 -0.08 -9.94 6.48
C ALA A 95 1.33 -9.74 7.08
N VAL A 96 1.82 -10.69 7.87
CA VAL A 96 3.19 -10.62 8.42
C VAL A 96 4.23 -10.67 7.30
N LEU A 97 4.04 -11.55 6.32
CA LEU A 97 4.92 -11.61 5.14
C LEU A 97 4.88 -10.32 4.33
N GLY A 98 3.71 -9.70 4.13
CA GLY A 98 3.58 -8.43 3.44
C GLY A 98 4.28 -7.28 4.18
N LEU A 99 4.24 -7.25 5.51
CA LEU A 99 5.03 -6.29 6.31
C LEU A 99 6.53 -6.51 6.13
N ALA A 100 6.98 -7.78 6.12
CA ALA A 100 8.38 -8.10 5.85
C ALA A 100 8.79 -7.65 4.43
N VAL A 101 7.94 -7.88 3.43
CA VAL A 101 8.14 -7.41 2.06
C VAL A 101 8.26 -5.89 2.01
N ALA A 102 7.42 -5.15 2.73
CA ALA A 102 7.51 -3.69 2.78
C ALA A 102 8.89 -3.20 3.25
N VAL A 103 9.53 -3.91 4.19
CA VAL A 103 10.90 -3.62 4.63
C VAL A 103 11.92 -3.98 3.56
N VAL A 104 11.75 -5.11 2.87
CA VAL A 104 12.64 -5.53 1.77
C VAL A 104 12.65 -4.49 0.64
N TYR A 105 11.55 -3.76 0.40
CA TYR A 105 11.49 -2.69 -0.59
C TYR A 105 12.39 -1.47 -0.31
N VAL A 106 13.12 -1.44 0.81
CA VAL A 106 14.26 -0.53 0.98
C VAL A 106 15.36 -0.83 -0.04
N HIS A 107 15.62 -2.13 -0.29
CA HIS A 107 16.54 -2.64 -1.30
C HIS A 107 15.90 -3.86 -1.99
N PRO A 108 14.87 -3.65 -2.84
CA PRO A 108 14.11 -4.74 -3.41
C PRO A 108 14.98 -5.54 -4.38
N PRO A 109 14.92 -6.88 -4.35
CA PRO A 109 15.51 -7.67 -5.41
C PRO A 109 14.78 -7.40 -6.74
N ARG A 110 15.52 -7.47 -7.85
CA ARG A 110 15.03 -7.04 -9.17
C ARG A 110 13.72 -7.70 -9.59
N TRP A 111 13.53 -8.97 -9.28
CA TRP A 111 12.32 -9.73 -9.64
C TRP A 111 11.04 -9.23 -8.93
N MET A 112 11.15 -8.41 -7.88
CA MET A 112 9.99 -7.79 -7.20
C MET A 112 9.60 -6.45 -7.80
N LEU A 113 10.46 -5.84 -8.61
CA LEU A 113 10.19 -4.57 -9.27
C LEU A 113 9.33 -4.81 -10.51
N PRO A 114 8.35 -3.93 -10.80
CA PRO A 114 7.60 -4.03 -12.04
C PRO A 114 8.50 -3.77 -13.23
N ASP A 115 8.21 -4.42 -14.37
CA ASP A 115 9.08 -4.40 -15.56
C ASP A 115 9.38 -2.98 -16.05
N TRP A 116 8.46 -2.02 -15.87
CA TRP A 116 8.68 -0.64 -16.28
C TRP A 116 9.70 0.10 -15.43
N VAL A 117 9.81 -0.24 -14.14
CA VAL A 117 10.87 0.28 -13.26
C VAL A 117 12.19 -0.35 -13.67
N ARG A 118 12.21 -1.67 -13.86
CA ARG A 118 13.41 -2.41 -14.29
C ARG A 118 13.95 -1.89 -15.63
N TRP A 119 13.08 -1.66 -16.61
CA TRP A 119 13.41 -1.06 -17.90
C TRP A 119 13.99 0.35 -17.73
N ARG A 120 13.39 1.19 -16.88
CA ARG A 120 13.89 2.55 -16.56
C ARG A 120 15.26 2.52 -15.89
N GLU A 121 15.54 1.50 -15.11
CA GLU A 121 16.83 1.28 -14.43
C GLU A 121 17.88 0.61 -15.34
N GLY A 122 17.52 0.25 -16.58
CA GLY A 122 18.44 -0.37 -17.54
C GLY A 122 18.70 -1.84 -17.26
N ASP A 123 17.73 -2.58 -16.71
CA ASP A 123 17.85 -4.03 -16.53
C ASP A 123 17.96 -4.74 -17.89
N GLU A 124 19.08 -5.43 -18.12
CA GLU A 124 19.36 -6.17 -19.36
C GLU A 124 18.31 -7.24 -19.67
N ALA A 125 17.59 -7.73 -18.65
CA ALA A 125 16.51 -8.70 -18.83
C ALA A 125 15.22 -8.08 -19.41
N VAL A 126 15.10 -6.74 -19.42
CA VAL A 126 13.94 -6.02 -19.94
C VAL A 126 14.40 -5.05 -21.02
N THR A 127 14.57 -5.55 -22.23
CA THR A 127 15.09 -4.78 -23.37
C THR A 127 14.02 -3.93 -24.06
N GLU A 128 12.78 -4.40 -24.07
CA GLU A 128 11.66 -3.73 -24.73
C GLU A 128 10.99 -2.71 -23.82
N ARG A 129 10.56 -1.59 -24.41
CA ARG A 129 9.79 -0.57 -23.69
C ARG A 129 8.44 -1.16 -23.25
N PRO A 130 8.11 -1.18 -21.94
CA PRO A 130 6.88 -1.80 -21.48
C PRO A 130 5.62 -1.07 -21.97
N ALA A 131 4.60 -1.85 -22.32
CA ALA A 131 3.34 -1.35 -22.88
C ALA A 131 2.59 -0.35 -21.98
N CYS A 132 2.83 -0.38 -20.67
CA CYS A 132 2.20 0.56 -19.73
C CYS A 132 2.49 2.03 -20.05
N PHE A 133 3.61 2.33 -20.73
CA PHE A 133 3.94 3.69 -21.18
C PHE A 133 2.93 4.22 -22.20
N GLU A 134 2.44 3.37 -23.10
CA GLU A 134 1.43 3.73 -24.09
C GLU A 134 0.03 3.67 -23.47
N VAL A 135 -0.30 2.56 -22.78
CA VAL A 135 -1.62 2.36 -22.16
C VAL A 135 -1.95 3.44 -21.12
N HIS A 136 -0.94 3.93 -20.40
CA HIS A 136 -1.10 4.93 -19.34
C HIS A 136 -0.44 6.27 -19.67
N ARG A 137 -0.29 6.59 -20.96
CA ARG A 137 0.27 7.86 -21.45
C ARG A 137 -0.43 9.08 -20.85
N HIS A 138 -1.76 9.05 -20.77
CA HIS A 138 -2.60 10.13 -20.25
C HIS A 138 -3.16 9.84 -18.85
N SER A 139 -2.43 9.09 -18.03
CA SER A 139 -2.90 8.73 -16.69
C SER A 139 -3.21 9.96 -15.84
N ARG A 140 -4.48 10.10 -15.44
CA ARG A 140 -4.93 11.14 -14.50
C ARG A 140 -4.24 11.03 -13.15
N VAL A 141 -3.98 9.80 -12.70
CA VAL A 141 -3.27 9.54 -11.43
C VAL A 141 -1.87 10.14 -11.49
N ASN A 142 -1.14 9.92 -12.59
CA ASN A 142 0.19 10.50 -12.77
C ASN A 142 0.14 12.04 -12.72
N LYS A 143 -0.82 12.65 -13.44
CA LYS A 143 -0.98 14.10 -13.48
C LYS A 143 -1.28 14.70 -12.10
N ILE A 144 -2.21 14.10 -11.35
CA ILE A 144 -2.54 14.55 -9.99
C ILE A 144 -1.33 14.39 -9.08
N MET A 145 -0.68 13.24 -9.10
CA MET A 145 0.46 12.99 -8.22
C MET A 145 1.64 13.92 -8.53
N ARG A 146 1.86 14.32 -9.78
CA ARG A 146 2.87 15.35 -10.11
C ARG A 146 2.60 16.66 -9.39
N VAL A 147 1.35 17.12 -9.33
CA VAL A 147 0.97 18.32 -8.59
C VAL A 147 1.18 18.12 -7.08
N VAL A 148 0.74 16.98 -6.55
CA VAL A 148 0.87 16.67 -5.11
C VAL A 148 2.33 16.60 -4.67
N THR A 149 3.21 16.06 -5.51
CA THR A 149 4.64 15.88 -5.21
C THR A 149 5.51 17.00 -5.77
N ASN A 150 4.94 18.08 -6.30
CA ASN A 150 5.65 19.18 -6.97
C ASN A 150 6.70 18.70 -7.99
N ASP A 151 6.29 17.82 -8.90
CA ASP A 151 7.16 17.22 -9.92
C ASP A 151 7.02 17.88 -11.29
N ASP A 152 7.95 18.78 -11.60
CA ASP A 152 8.00 19.56 -12.84
C ASP A 152 8.73 18.85 -13.99
N ARG A 153 9.21 17.60 -13.79
CA ARG A 153 9.98 16.87 -14.81
C ARG A 153 9.11 16.48 -16.01
N VAL A 154 9.63 16.56 -17.23
CA VAL A 154 8.91 16.11 -18.45
C VAL A 154 8.77 14.58 -18.44
N ASP A 155 7.57 14.05 -18.74
CA ASP A 155 7.34 12.61 -18.92
C ASP A 155 8.11 12.11 -20.16
N LEU A 156 9.20 11.35 -19.96
CA LEU A 156 9.87 10.55 -21.00
C LEU A 156 9.11 9.24 -21.28
#